data_AF-A0A0X7BDV9-F1
#
_entry.id   AF-A0A0X7BDV9-F1
#
_cell.length_a   1.000
_cell.length_b   1.000
_cell.length_c   1.000
_cell.angle_alpha   90.00
_cell.angle_beta   90.00
_cell.angle_gamma   90.00
#
_symmetry.space_group_name_H-M   'P 1'
#
loop_
_entity.id
_entity.type
_entity.pdbx_description
1 polymer ?
#
loop_
_entity_poly.entity_id
_entity_poly.type
_entity_poly.pdbx_seq_one_letter_code
_entity_poly.pdbx_strand_id
1 'polypeptide(L)'
;MDIDIENLLNAENSHIVKLQEIVKKTLEDEELINQNLLNPPKEILTRGQSVSDKVARFGGSWAFIISFFIILTIWIIYNVTAVKGDAFDPYPFILMNLILSCIAALQAPIIMMSQNRQEEKDRKRSENDYLINLKAELEIRSLDQKVDLLLQEQIKILFESQAKQMEILKKIEAKL
;
A
#
# COMPACT_ATOMS: atom_id res chain seq x y z
N MET A 1 39.12 -31.17 29.36
CA MET A 1 37.83 -31.64 28.82
C MET A 1 36.69 -30.70 29.22
N ASP A 2 36.73 -30.07 30.42
CA ASP A 2 35.72 -29.07 30.83
C ASP A 2 35.81 -27.72 30.09
N ILE A 3 37.01 -27.27 29.70
CA ILE A 3 37.25 -25.97 29.05
C ILE A 3 36.57 -25.86 27.67
N ASP A 4 36.45 -26.96 26.93
CA ASP A 4 35.78 -26.96 25.61
C ASP A 4 34.24 -26.90 25.73
N ILE A 5 33.67 -27.50 26.78
CA ILE A 5 32.22 -27.46 27.05
C ILE A 5 31.81 -26.06 27.52
N GLU A 6 32.64 -25.41 28.35
CA GLU A 6 32.38 -24.04 28.82
C GLU A 6 32.50 -23.01 27.69
N ASN A 7 33.42 -23.20 26.74
CA ASN A 7 33.52 -22.37 25.54
C ASN A 7 32.36 -22.58 24.56
N LEU A 8 31.88 -23.82 24.40
CA LEU A 8 30.70 -24.13 23.58
C LEU A 8 29.41 -23.55 24.20
N LEU A 9 29.23 -23.67 25.51
CA LEU A 9 28.09 -23.07 26.23
C LEU A 9 28.10 -21.54 26.17
N ASN A 10 29.27 -20.90 26.26
CA ASN A 10 29.39 -19.45 26.10
C ASN A 10 29.15 -18.99 24.66
N ALA A 11 29.62 -19.76 23.67
CA ALA A 11 29.34 -19.48 22.25
C ALA A 11 27.84 -19.61 21.92
N GLU A 12 27.20 -20.66 22.44
CA GLU A 12 25.77 -20.94 22.29
C GLU A 12 24.90 -19.87 22.98
N ASN A 13 25.25 -19.47 24.21
CA ASN A 13 24.59 -18.36 24.90
C ASN A 13 24.72 -17.03 24.13
N SER A 14 25.88 -16.75 23.50
CA SER A 14 26.03 -15.55 22.68
C SER A 14 25.16 -15.59 21.42
N HIS A 15 24.94 -16.78 20.85
CA HIS A 15 24.07 -16.99 19.70
C HIS A 15 22.60 -16.78 20.06
N ILE A 16 22.17 -17.27 21.22
CA ILE A 16 20.81 -17.04 21.75
C ILE A 16 20.56 -15.55 21.96
N VAL A 17 21.52 -14.81 22.52
CA VAL A 17 21.41 -13.35 22.72
C VAL A 17 21.28 -12.61 21.38
N LYS A 18 22.09 -12.98 20.37
CA LYS A 18 21.96 -12.41 19.02
C LYS A 18 20.62 -12.73 18.36
N LEU A 19 20.12 -13.95 18.53
CA LEU A 19 18.80 -14.35 18.05
C LEU A 19 17.70 -13.52 18.72
N GLN A 20 17.77 -13.31 20.03
CA GLN A 20 16.83 -12.45 20.75
C GLN A 20 16.89 -11.00 20.28
N GLU A 21 18.09 -10.47 20.01
CA GLU A 21 18.27 -9.12 19.49
C GLU A 21 17.72 -8.95 18.06
N ILE A 22 17.93 -9.94 17.19
CA ILE A 22 17.40 -9.97 15.82
C ILE A 22 15.87 -10.08 15.84
N VAL A 23 15.31 -10.97 16.69
CA VAL A 23 13.86 -11.13 16.83
C VAL A 23 13.24 -9.86 17.39
N LYS A 24 13.85 -9.26 18.42
CA LYS A 24 13.38 -7.99 19.00
C LYS A 24 13.39 -6.87 17.96
N LYS A 25 14.46 -6.76 17.17
CA LYS A 25 14.56 -5.77 16.10
C LYS A 25 13.54 -6.00 14.98
N THR A 26 13.30 -7.25 14.61
CA THR A 26 12.26 -7.61 13.62
C THR A 26 10.86 -7.30 14.13
N LEU A 27 10.60 -7.52 15.43
CA LEU A 27 9.32 -7.17 16.07
C LEU A 27 9.13 -5.65 16.17
N GLU A 28 10.18 -4.90 16.52
CA GLU A 28 10.16 -3.43 16.50
C GLU A 28 9.92 -2.90 15.07
N ASP A 29 10.57 -3.47 14.06
CA ASP A 29 10.36 -3.13 12.65
C ASP A 29 8.93 -3.50 12.20
N GLU A 30 8.38 -4.62 12.65
CA GLU A 30 7.00 -5.05 12.35
C GLU A 30 5.95 -4.14 12.99
N GLU A 31 6.19 -3.68 14.22
CA GLU A 31 5.34 -2.72 14.93
C GLU A 31 5.41 -1.34 14.25
N LEU A 32 6.59 -0.90 13.81
CA LEU A 32 6.78 0.34 13.04
C LEU A 32 6.11 0.29 11.66
N ILE A 33 6.14 -0.86 10.99
CA ILE A 33 5.43 -1.09 9.72
C ILE A 33 3.92 -1.03 9.95
N ASN A 34 3.41 -1.76 10.95
CA ASN A 34 1.98 -1.71 11.30
C ASN A 34 1.50 -0.30 11.66
N GLN A 35 2.30 0.43 12.44
CA GLN A 35 1.95 1.78 12.89
C GLN A 35 1.99 2.80 11.74
N ASN A 36 2.95 2.69 10.80
CA ASN A 36 2.98 3.50 9.57
C ASN A 36 1.84 3.15 8.60
N LEU A 37 1.42 1.89 8.54
CA LEU A 37 0.28 1.45 7.72
C LEU A 37 -1.05 2.01 8.25
N LEU A 38 -1.23 1.99 9.58
CA LEU A 38 -2.44 2.48 10.24
C LEU A 38 -2.50 4.02 10.29
N ASN A 39 -1.36 4.68 10.41
CA ASN A 39 -1.23 6.13 10.45
C ASN A 39 -0.16 6.59 9.45
N PRO A 40 -0.48 6.65 8.15
CA PRO A 40 0.47 7.17 7.18
C PRO A 40 0.87 8.59 7.59
N PRO A 41 2.17 8.93 7.55
CA PRO A 41 2.65 10.26 7.92
C PRO A 41 1.88 11.30 7.11
N LYS A 42 1.26 12.26 7.80
CA LYS A 42 0.50 13.34 7.16
C LYS A 42 1.44 14.09 6.22
N GLU A 43 1.16 14.00 4.92
CA GLU A 43 1.88 14.81 3.94
C GLU A 43 1.76 16.29 4.28
N ILE A 44 2.91 16.92 4.44
CA ILE A 44 3.01 18.37 4.61
C ILE A 44 2.80 19.00 3.23
N LEU A 45 1.54 19.27 2.89
CA LEU A 45 1.18 19.93 1.64
C LEU A 45 1.70 21.37 1.64
N THR A 46 2.41 21.74 0.59
CA THR A 46 2.68 23.17 0.35
C THR A 46 1.38 23.91 0.02
N ARG A 47 1.33 25.21 0.30
CA ARG A 47 0.13 26.04 0.04
C ARG A 47 -0.33 25.94 -1.42
N GLY A 48 0.60 25.91 -2.38
CA GLY A 48 0.30 25.74 -3.80
C GLY A 48 -0.34 24.39 -4.11
N GLN A 49 0.20 23.31 -3.59
CA GLN A 49 -0.36 21.95 -3.76
C GLN A 49 -1.76 21.81 -3.15
N SER A 50 -2.03 22.45 -2.01
CA SER A 50 -3.36 22.42 -1.39
C SER A 50 -4.40 23.19 -2.21
N VAL A 51 -4.01 24.29 -2.86
CA VAL A 51 -4.90 25.06 -3.74
C VAL A 51 -5.19 24.28 -5.01
N SER A 52 -4.17 23.71 -5.68
CA SER A 52 -4.36 22.92 -6.90
C SER A 52 -5.34 21.77 -6.71
N ASP A 53 -5.29 21.06 -5.58
CA ASP A 53 -6.24 19.98 -5.28
C ASP A 53 -7.67 20.42 -5.13
N LYS A 54 -7.87 21.53 -4.42
CA LYS A 54 -9.20 22.08 -4.21
C LYS A 54 -9.78 22.53 -5.54
N VAL A 55 -8.97 23.17 -6.38
CA VAL A 55 -9.36 23.58 -7.73
C VAL A 55 -9.66 22.37 -8.62
N ALA A 56 -8.82 21.34 -8.61
CA ALA A 56 -9.03 20.12 -9.39
C ALA A 56 -10.30 19.37 -8.95
N ARG A 57 -10.54 19.22 -7.64
CA ARG A 57 -11.77 18.61 -7.10
C ARG A 57 -13.01 19.41 -7.41
N PHE A 58 -12.93 20.74 -7.36
CA PHE A 58 -14.06 21.62 -7.67
C PHE A 58 -14.36 21.59 -9.17
N GLY A 59 -13.34 21.75 -10.01
CA GLY A 59 -13.46 21.73 -11.48
C GLY A 59 -13.91 20.37 -12.05
N GLY A 60 -13.63 19.27 -11.34
CA GLY A 60 -14.09 17.93 -11.72
C GLY A 60 -15.49 17.55 -11.23
N SER A 61 -16.20 18.43 -10.53
CA SER A 61 -17.54 18.13 -9.99
C SER A 61 -18.65 18.29 -11.03
N TRP A 62 -19.59 17.34 -11.06
CA TRP A 62 -20.80 17.42 -11.89
C TRP A 62 -21.62 18.69 -11.62
N ALA A 63 -21.67 19.15 -10.37
CA ALA A 63 -22.38 20.38 -10.01
C ALA A 63 -21.72 21.63 -10.63
N PHE A 64 -20.38 21.65 -10.72
CA PHE A 64 -19.66 22.75 -11.35
C PHE A 64 -19.91 22.79 -12.86
N ILE A 65 -19.86 21.64 -13.53
CA ILE A 65 -20.11 21.52 -14.98
C ILE A 65 -21.52 22.03 -15.32
N ILE A 66 -22.53 21.61 -14.56
CA ILE A 66 -23.93 22.03 -14.78
C ILE A 66 -24.10 23.53 -14.52
N SER A 67 -23.57 24.04 -13.40
CA SER A 67 -23.63 25.48 -13.09
C SER A 67 -22.92 26.33 -14.15
N PHE A 68 -21.77 25.88 -14.65
CA PHE A 68 -21.01 26.57 -15.68
C PHE A 68 -21.80 26.64 -16.99
N PHE A 69 -22.43 25.53 -17.40
CA PHE A 69 -23.28 25.49 -18.58
C PHE A 69 -24.50 26.42 -18.48
N ILE A 70 -25.13 26.48 -17.30
CA ILE A 70 -26.25 27.40 -17.02
C ILE A 70 -25.80 28.86 -17.16
N ILE A 71 -24.66 29.23 -16.56
CA ILE A 71 -24.11 30.59 -16.64
C ILE A 71 -23.83 30.98 -18.09
N LEU A 72 -23.22 30.08 -18.89
CA LEU A 72 -22.96 30.33 -20.31
C LEU A 72 -24.27 30.51 -21.10
N THR A 73 -25.27 29.68 -20.83
CA THR A 73 -26.58 29.79 -21.48
C THR A 73 -27.25 31.14 -21.15
N ILE A 74 -27.20 31.56 -19.88
CA ILE A 74 -27.73 32.86 -19.45
C ILE A 74 -26.97 34.00 -20.13
N TRP A 75 -25.63 33.92 -20.21
CA TRP A 75 -24.79 34.92 -20.88
C TRP A 75 -25.16 35.09 -22.36
N ILE A 76 -25.36 33.97 -23.07
CA ILE A 76 -25.76 33.97 -24.47
C ILE A 76 -27.15 34.59 -24.61
N ILE A 77 -28.14 34.16 -23.82
CA ILE A 77 -29.51 34.70 -23.86
C ILE A 77 -29.50 36.22 -23.62
N TYR A 78 -28.77 36.69 -22.60
CA TYR A 78 -28.67 38.11 -22.28
C TYR A 78 -28.10 38.92 -23.47
N ASN A 79 -26.98 38.48 -24.05
CA ASN A 79 -26.32 39.21 -25.13
C ASN A 79 -27.05 39.13 -26.48
N VAL A 80 -27.83 38.07 -26.72
CA VAL A 80 -28.67 37.94 -27.94
C VAL A 80 -29.96 38.76 -27.84
N THR A 81 -30.55 38.86 -26.64
CA THR A 81 -31.82 39.59 -26.42
C THR A 81 -31.63 41.07 -26.11
N ALA A 82 -30.41 41.50 -25.80
CA ALA A 82 -30.05 42.90 -25.64
C ALA A 82 -30.36 43.69 -26.93
N VAL A 83 -31.11 44.79 -26.78
CA VAL A 83 -31.45 45.70 -27.89
C VAL A 83 -30.16 46.30 -28.46
N LYS A 84 -30.09 46.46 -29.79
CA LYS A 84 -28.94 47.02 -30.53
C LYS A 84 -28.47 48.34 -29.87
N GLY A 85 -27.42 48.27 -29.07
CA GLY A 85 -26.85 49.40 -28.32
C GLY A 85 -26.25 49.03 -26.95
N ASP A 86 -26.87 48.07 -26.24
CA ASP A 86 -26.49 47.69 -24.86
C ASP A 86 -25.89 46.26 -24.75
N ALA A 87 -25.61 45.62 -25.88
CA ALA A 87 -25.01 44.29 -25.89
C ALA A 87 -23.55 44.35 -25.42
N PHE A 88 -23.28 43.78 -24.25
CA PHE A 88 -21.95 43.76 -23.62
C PHE A 88 -20.93 42.90 -24.40
N ASP A 89 -21.38 41.79 -24.97
CA ASP A 89 -20.58 40.86 -25.79
C ASP A 89 -21.41 40.42 -27.02
N PRO A 90 -21.49 41.25 -28.07
CA PRO A 90 -22.25 40.93 -29.28
C PRO A 90 -21.70 39.69 -30.00
N TYR A 91 -22.55 38.99 -30.75
CA TYR A 91 -22.09 37.91 -31.64
C TYR A 91 -20.96 38.42 -32.55
N PRO A 92 -19.76 37.81 -32.55
CA PRO A 92 -19.45 36.39 -32.26
C PRO A 92 -18.92 36.05 -30.84
N PHE A 93 -19.24 36.82 -29.80
CA PHE A 93 -18.88 36.57 -28.38
C PHE A 93 -17.36 36.50 -28.09
N ILE A 94 -16.65 37.58 -28.39
CA ILE A 94 -15.18 37.64 -28.26
C ILE A 94 -14.74 37.58 -26.80
N LEU A 95 -15.45 38.25 -25.88
CA LEU A 95 -15.09 38.27 -24.47
C LEU A 95 -15.29 36.90 -23.82
N MET A 96 -16.43 36.25 -24.08
CA MET A 96 -16.69 34.90 -23.61
C MET A 96 -15.60 33.93 -24.08
N ASN A 97 -15.25 33.97 -25.38
CA ASN A 97 -14.21 33.12 -25.95
C ASN A 97 -12.82 33.36 -25.33
N LEU A 98 -12.47 34.62 -25.06
CA LEU A 98 -11.21 34.97 -24.41
C LEU A 98 -11.13 34.40 -22.98
N ILE A 99 -12.20 34.55 -22.20
CA ILE A 99 -12.28 34.05 -20.82
C ILE A 99 -12.21 32.53 -20.80
N LEU A 100 -12.99 31.84 -21.65
CA LEU A 100 -12.97 30.37 -21.74
C LEU A 100 -11.57 29.85 -22.11
N SER A 101 -10.92 30.49 -23.08
CA SER A 101 -9.57 30.10 -23.52
C SER A 101 -8.55 30.26 -22.40
N CYS A 102 -8.62 31.36 -21.63
CA CYS A 102 -7.74 31.59 -20.49
C CYS A 102 -7.96 30.55 -19.38
N ILE A 103 -9.22 30.25 -19.04
CA ILE A 103 -9.57 29.23 -18.04
C ILE A 103 -9.04 27.86 -18.47
N ALA A 104 -9.29 27.46 -19.72
CA ALA A 104 -8.83 26.18 -20.24
C ALA A 104 -7.29 26.06 -20.24
N ALA A 105 -6.59 27.13 -20.60
CA ALA A 105 -5.13 27.17 -20.59
C ALA A 105 -4.54 26.98 -19.18
N LEU A 106 -5.17 27.57 -18.16
CA LEU A 106 -4.76 27.37 -16.75
C LEU A 106 -5.20 26.02 -16.19
N GLN A 107 -6.29 25.44 -16.71
CA GLN A 107 -6.85 24.19 -16.23
C GLN A 107 -5.94 22.99 -16.51
N ALA A 108 -5.35 22.88 -17.71
CA ALA A 108 -4.53 21.73 -18.09
C ALA A 108 -3.29 21.53 -17.17
N PRO A 109 -2.49 22.55 -16.84
CA PRO A 109 -1.39 22.42 -15.89
C PRO A 109 -1.85 22.08 -14.47
N ILE A 110 -2.96 22.64 -13.99
CA ILE A 110 -3.49 22.35 -12.65
C ILE A 110 -3.93 20.89 -12.56
N ILE A 111 -4.62 20.39 -13.59
CA ILE A 111 -4.99 18.98 -13.69
C ILE A 111 -3.74 18.10 -13.70
N MET A 112 -2.74 18.43 -14.53
CA MET A 112 -1.50 17.66 -14.63
C MET A 112 -0.71 17.65 -13.31
N MET A 113 -0.64 18.77 -12.59
CA MET A 113 -0.02 18.84 -11.27
C MET A 113 -0.77 17.98 -10.24
N SER A 114 -2.11 17.97 -10.29
CA SER A 114 -2.93 17.12 -9.43
C SER A 114 -2.75 15.63 -9.77
N GLN A 115 -2.64 15.29 -11.07
CA GLN A 115 -2.43 13.93 -11.57
C GLN A 115 -1.05 13.39 -11.19
N ASN A 116 0.04 14.10 -11.53
CA ASN A 116 1.41 13.69 -11.19
C ASN A 116 1.57 13.36 -9.69
N ARG A 117 0.89 14.12 -8.85
CA ARG A 117 0.94 13.92 -7.41
C ARG A 117 0.07 12.75 -6.93
N GLN A 118 -1.08 12.52 -7.57
CA GLN A 118 -1.88 11.33 -7.31
C GLN A 118 -1.11 10.07 -7.73
N GLU A 119 -0.46 10.10 -8.89
CA GLU A 119 0.41 9.01 -9.38
C GLU A 119 1.59 8.74 -8.44
N GLU A 120 2.21 9.77 -7.87
CA GLU A 120 3.29 9.58 -6.89
C GLU A 120 2.81 8.85 -5.62
N LYS A 121 1.58 9.17 -5.17
CA LYS A 121 0.94 8.48 -4.03
C LYS A 121 0.61 7.04 -4.37
N ASP A 122 0.04 6.83 -5.56
CA ASP A 122 -0.35 5.50 -6.01
C ASP A 122 0.89 4.62 -6.22
N ARG A 123 2.02 5.19 -6.69
CA ARG A 123 3.31 4.50 -6.78
C ARG A 123 3.82 4.08 -5.41
N LYS A 124 3.87 4.99 -4.44
CA LYS A 124 4.29 4.69 -3.06
C LYS A 124 3.42 3.62 -2.41
N ARG A 125 2.09 3.68 -2.62
CA ARG A 125 1.17 2.66 -2.14
C ARG A 125 1.47 1.30 -2.78
N SER A 126 1.66 1.27 -4.10
CA SER A 126 1.95 0.04 -4.84
C SER A 126 3.29 -0.60 -4.41
N GLU A 127 4.32 0.21 -4.16
CA GLU A 127 5.60 -0.27 -3.63
C GLU A 127 5.44 -0.91 -2.25
N ASN A 128 4.66 -0.27 -1.37
CA ASN A 128 4.37 -0.82 -0.05
C ASN A 128 3.54 -2.11 -0.10
N ASP A 129 2.51 -2.16 -0.95
CA ASP A 129 1.68 -3.35 -1.14
C ASP A 129 2.53 -4.52 -1.68
N TYR A 130 3.48 -4.24 -2.57
CA TYR A 130 4.45 -5.22 -3.06
C TYR A 130 5.32 -5.79 -1.93
N LEU A 131 5.86 -4.93 -1.05
CA LEU A 131 6.67 -5.37 0.09
C LEU A 131 5.88 -6.23 1.08
N ILE A 132 4.62 -5.88 1.35
CA ILE A 132 3.72 -6.68 2.20
C ILE A 132 3.50 -8.07 1.58
N ASN A 133 3.24 -8.13 0.27
CA ASN A 133 3.04 -9.39 -0.43
C ASN A 133 4.30 -10.27 -0.37
N LEU A 134 5.47 -9.68 -0.62
CA LEU A 134 6.75 -10.39 -0.50
C LEU A 134 6.99 -10.94 0.91
N LYS A 135 6.67 -10.16 1.96
CA LYS A 135 6.74 -10.62 3.36
C LYS A 135 5.82 -11.82 3.60
N ALA A 136 4.57 -11.73 3.14
CA ALA A 136 3.61 -12.82 3.27
C ALA A 136 4.08 -14.09 2.54
N GLU A 137 4.67 -13.97 1.35
CA GLU A 137 5.24 -15.09 0.60
C GLU A 137 6.38 -15.77 1.37
N LEU A 138 7.28 -14.99 1.98
CA LEU A 138 8.38 -15.51 2.81
C LEU A 138 7.86 -16.22 4.08
N GLU A 139 6.85 -15.67 4.74
CA GLU A 139 6.21 -16.29 5.90
C GLU A 139 5.55 -17.62 5.54
N ILE A 140 4.84 -17.69 4.41
CA ILE A 140 4.24 -18.93 3.90
C ILE A 140 5.33 -19.98 3.64
N ARG A 141 6.43 -19.61 2.97
CA ARG A 141 7.56 -20.54 2.75
C ARG A 141 8.17 -21.04 4.05
N SER A 142 8.30 -20.17 5.05
CA SER A 142 8.80 -20.57 6.37
C SER A 142 7.85 -21.56 7.06
N LEU A 143 6.54 -21.35 6.93
CA LEU A 143 5.54 -22.26 7.46
C LEU A 143 5.60 -23.62 6.75
N ASP A 144 5.73 -23.63 5.42
CA ASP A 144 5.87 -24.83 4.59
C ASP A 144 7.06 -25.68 5.04
N GLN A 145 8.23 -25.06 5.24
CA GLN A 145 9.41 -25.74 5.77
C GLN A 145 9.19 -26.35 7.17
N LYS A 146 8.47 -25.64 8.06
CA LYS A 146 8.15 -26.16 9.40
C LYS A 146 7.20 -27.36 9.32
N VAL A 147 6.22 -27.31 8.43
CA VAL A 147 5.28 -28.42 8.19
C VAL A 147 6.04 -29.64 7.67
N ASP A 148 6.94 -29.48 6.71
CA ASP A 148 7.77 -30.57 6.19
C ASP A 148 8.63 -31.21 7.29
N LEU A 149 9.26 -30.42 8.16
CA LEU A 149 10.03 -30.93 9.29
C LEU A 149 9.18 -31.73 10.27
N LEU A 150 8.00 -31.21 10.62
CA LEU A 150 7.06 -31.91 11.51
C LEU A 150 6.56 -33.23 10.89
N LEU A 151 6.32 -33.24 9.57
CA LEU A 151 5.93 -34.46 8.85
C LEU A 151 7.06 -35.50 8.86
N GLN A 152 8.30 -35.09 8.64
CA GLN A 152 9.46 -36.00 8.72
C GLN A 152 9.60 -36.62 10.11
N GLU A 153 9.44 -35.82 11.16
CA GLU A 153 9.51 -36.30 12.54
C GLU A 153 8.39 -37.30 12.86
N GLN A 154 7.16 -37.00 12.44
CA GLN A 154 6.00 -37.91 12.60
C GLN A 154 6.19 -39.24 11.85
N ILE A 155 6.74 -39.20 10.63
CA ILE A 155 7.05 -40.41 9.86
C ILE A 155 8.08 -41.26 10.60
N LYS A 156 9.12 -40.65 11.15
CA LYS A 156 10.14 -41.36 11.94
C LYS A 156 9.52 -42.02 13.18
N ILE A 157 8.68 -41.30 13.92
CA ILE A 157 7.99 -41.82 15.10
C ILE A 157 7.08 -43.01 14.75
N LEU A 158 6.37 -42.94 13.61
CA LEU A 158 5.54 -44.05 13.13
C LEU A 158 6.37 -45.31 12.84
N PHE A 159 7.51 -45.17 12.15
CA PHE A 159 8.41 -46.29 11.89
C PHE A 159 8.99 -46.90 13.17
N GLU A 160 9.43 -46.07 14.12
CA GLU A 160 9.94 -46.55 15.41
C GLU A 160 8.86 -47.30 16.21
N SER A 161 7.62 -46.80 16.21
CA SER A 161 6.48 -47.47 16.84
C SER A 161 6.20 -48.83 16.19
N GLN A 162 6.19 -48.90 14.85
CA GLN A 162 5.97 -50.14 14.12
C GLN A 162 7.09 -51.16 14.38
N ALA A 163 8.35 -50.71 14.42
CA ALA A 163 9.49 -51.56 14.75
C ALA A 163 9.37 -52.16 16.16
N LYS A 164 8.98 -51.35 17.16
CA LYS A 164 8.72 -51.82 18.53
C LYS A 164 7.57 -52.83 18.58
N GLN A 165 6.48 -52.60 17.85
CA GLN A 165 5.37 -53.55 17.76
C GLN A 165 5.82 -54.90 17.21
N MET A 166 6.66 -54.89 16.16
CA MET A 166 7.19 -56.11 15.55
C MET A 166 8.16 -56.87 16.47
N GLU A 167 8.96 -56.15 17.25
CA GLU A 167 9.81 -56.75 18.29
C GLU A 167 8.98 -57.42 19.39
N ILE A 168 7.91 -56.77 19.86
CA ILE A 168 6.98 -57.35 20.84
C ILE A 168 6.33 -58.62 20.28
N LEU A 169 5.87 -58.60 19.02
CA LEU A 169 5.30 -59.78 18.37
C LEU A 169 6.28 -60.95 18.32
N LYS A 170 7.54 -60.71 17.92
CA LYS A 170 8.59 -61.74 17.93
C LYS A 170 8.87 -62.30 19.32
N LYS A 171 8.87 -61.44 20.34
CA LYS A 171 9.06 -61.86 21.75
C LYS A 171 7.91 -62.73 22.26
N ILE A 172 6.68 -62.47 21.80
CA ILE A 172 5.50 -63.30 22.12
C ILE A 172 5.61 -64.64 21.40
N GLU A 173 5.91 -64.63 20.10
CA GLU A 173 6.11 -65.85 19.30
C GLU A 173 7.18 -66.76 19.90
N ALA A 174 8.31 -66.21 20.35
CA ALA A 174 9.41 -66.99 20.96
C ALA A 174 9.09 -67.55 22.36
N LYS A 175 7.99 -67.13 22.99
CA LYS A 175 7.55 -67.61 24.32
C LYS A 175 6.46 -68.69 24.23
N LEU A 176 5.90 -68.91 23.04
CA LEU A 176 4.95 -69.99 22.73
C LEU A 176 5.69 -71.24 22.28
#